data_AF-A0A399Y3I3-F1
#
_entry.id   AF-A0A399Y3I3-F1
#
_cell.length_a   1.000
_cell.length_b   1.000
_cell.length_c   1.000
_cell.angle_alpha   90.00
_cell.angle_beta   90.00
_cell.angle_gamma   90.00
#
_symmetry.space_group_name_H-M   'P 1'
#
loop_
_entity.id
_entity.type
_entity.pdbx_description
1 polymer ?
#
loop_
_entity_poly.entity_id
_entity_poly.type
_entity_poly.pdbx_seq_one_letter_code
_entity_poly.pdbx_strand_id
1 'polypeptide(L)'
;MEEVAQATEERYAHRLTRSAIFSADANAIWRALEDISGWNGWFEGLHEATADGPIAVGAELHFKSALFDFDAVVLEADPGSRLVIAMREGRFGPVSHWQLAINLTEAGDSVTNVRMTQRWSGTVPVFAFMFSPLIRGQIRKTATSSLQGLDNVMAGKHNKRTEKAPWWSPAEPMARSEVVLLATMCAYAVVMGYMTSLTSAAQHQIIESFHSNDAGLGRMFFFIGIGAIPGLVILPFGDRIGRRRILLPVLAVTSTCTFLSAFAPNLVIFTVLQAIVRAPMFVALSLAWIYVIEEMPAGSRAYALSVFTMCGGLGGGIGLIMLPAVMHISPGGWRVLYGLAALMLLTVPVFARHLPESRRFEGAWHGAPMKTLIRKPHVKWTALVGVLALFSALYGSPAGRYQGRYIQNALGYTPGMYVLFTVITTLPGAAGMIIGGRLADTMGRRKVGITAATVGATSQAALYWLTGAPLWIASALGSLISAMWIPALGSYTTELFPTSLRSSASTVSSAIGMGSGAAGAFIAGQLIVTMGGYAPAILTLLPFALISAFLMYLFFPETARRELEDISPDIGPPPGMAGGGIGPI
;
A
#
# COMPACT_ATOMS: atom_id res chain seq x y z
N MET A 1 -16.85 -21.37 -1.86
CA MET A 1 -16.41 -20.10 -1.23
C MET A 1 -16.15 -20.34 0.24
N GLU A 2 -17.12 -20.90 0.98
CA GLU A 2 -16.85 -21.48 2.31
C GLU A 2 -15.75 -22.55 2.25
N GLU A 3 -15.77 -23.49 1.31
CA GLU A 3 -14.71 -24.52 1.23
C GLU A 3 -13.29 -23.98 0.97
N VAL A 4 -13.13 -22.94 0.13
CA VAL A 4 -11.80 -22.36 -0.15
C VAL A 4 -11.37 -21.44 0.99
N ALA A 5 -12.31 -20.70 1.60
CA ALA A 5 -12.04 -19.90 2.79
C ALA A 5 -11.71 -20.79 4.00
N GLN A 6 -12.44 -21.87 4.23
CA GLN A 6 -12.19 -22.90 5.25
C GLN A 6 -10.86 -23.62 4.99
N ALA A 7 -10.59 -24.06 3.76
CA ALA A 7 -9.31 -24.68 3.41
C ALA A 7 -8.12 -23.72 3.58
N THR A 8 -8.34 -22.41 3.39
CA THR A 8 -7.30 -21.38 3.66
C THR A 8 -7.19 -21.09 5.16
N GLU A 9 -8.29 -21.08 5.90
CA GLU A 9 -8.34 -20.90 7.36
C GLU A 9 -7.66 -22.04 8.11
N GLU A 10 -7.86 -23.31 7.70
CA GLU A 10 -7.14 -24.46 8.26
C GLU A 10 -5.64 -24.39 7.95
N ARG A 11 -5.28 -23.93 6.74
CA ARG A 11 -3.87 -23.82 6.31
C ARG A 11 -3.08 -22.75 7.05
N TYR A 12 -3.75 -21.79 7.66
CA TYR A 12 -3.17 -20.73 8.51
C TYR A 12 -3.64 -20.80 9.97
N ALA A 13 -4.11 -21.97 10.42
CA ALA A 13 -4.38 -22.21 11.82
C ALA A 13 -3.06 -22.29 12.60
N HIS A 14 -2.85 -21.32 13.48
CA HIS A 14 -1.66 -21.21 14.30
C HIS A 14 -2.02 -21.45 15.77
N ARG A 15 -1.31 -22.39 16.39
CA ARG A 15 -1.38 -22.66 17.82
C ARG A 15 -0.10 -22.19 18.49
N LEU A 16 -0.22 -21.25 19.41
CA LEU A 16 0.85 -20.86 20.31
C LEU A 16 0.51 -21.36 21.71
N THR A 17 1.47 -22.02 22.36
CA THR A 17 1.34 -22.44 23.77
C THR A 17 2.50 -21.85 24.55
N ARG A 18 2.20 -21.19 25.66
CA ARG A 18 3.17 -20.67 26.62
C ARG A 18 2.73 -21.07 28.02
N SER A 19 3.70 -21.38 28.88
CA SER A 19 3.47 -21.67 30.29
C SER A 19 4.46 -20.91 31.13
N ALA A 20 4.02 -20.47 32.30
CA ALA A 20 4.84 -19.89 33.34
C ALA A 20 4.40 -20.42 34.71
N ILE A 21 5.33 -20.47 35.66
CA ILE A 21 5.08 -20.95 37.02
C ILE A 21 4.97 -19.73 37.92
N PHE A 22 3.92 -19.68 38.72
CA PHE A 22 3.57 -18.55 39.57
C PHE A 22 3.62 -18.97 41.04
N SER A 23 4.16 -18.10 41.89
CA SER A 23 4.20 -18.27 43.34
C SER A 23 2.86 -17.87 43.99
N ALA A 24 1.75 -18.37 43.46
CA ALA A 24 0.39 -18.10 43.94
C ALA A 24 -0.47 -19.37 43.81
N ASP A 25 -1.48 -19.49 44.68
CA ASP A 25 -2.47 -20.57 44.62
C ASP A 25 -3.41 -20.41 43.43
N ALA A 26 -4.00 -21.52 42.97
CA ALA A 26 -4.85 -21.52 41.79
C ALA A 26 -6.08 -20.62 41.97
N ASN A 27 -6.58 -20.47 43.20
CA ASN A 27 -7.72 -19.62 43.53
C ASN A 27 -7.40 -18.13 43.46
N ALA A 28 -6.22 -17.67 43.89
CA ALA A 28 -5.86 -16.26 43.72
C ALA A 28 -5.67 -15.91 42.23
N ILE A 29 -5.10 -16.82 41.44
CA ILE A 29 -5.00 -16.64 39.99
C ILE A 29 -6.41 -16.61 39.37
N TRP A 30 -7.31 -17.49 39.80
CA TRP A 30 -8.70 -17.50 39.33
C TRP A 30 -9.42 -16.18 39.62
N ARG A 31 -9.27 -15.58 40.81
CA ARG A 31 -9.84 -14.26 41.11
C ARG A 31 -9.33 -13.16 40.19
N ALA A 32 -8.04 -13.21 39.82
CA ALA A 32 -7.47 -12.28 38.85
C ALA A 32 -8.01 -12.50 37.43
N LEU A 33 -8.40 -13.74 37.09
CA LEU A 33 -9.10 -14.04 35.83
C LEU A 33 -10.56 -13.56 35.87
N GLU A 34 -11.25 -13.67 37.01
CA GLU A 34 -12.62 -13.18 37.23
C GLU A 34 -12.75 -11.65 37.12
N ASP A 35 -11.74 -10.89 37.54
CA ASP A 35 -11.69 -9.44 37.36
C ASP A 35 -11.33 -9.07 35.91
N ILE A 36 -12.28 -9.24 34.99
CA ILE A 36 -12.13 -8.89 33.56
C ILE A 36 -11.69 -7.42 33.40
N SER A 37 -12.23 -6.50 34.19
CA SER A 37 -11.83 -5.08 34.13
C SER A 37 -10.36 -4.86 34.42
N GLY A 38 -9.76 -5.69 35.29
CA GLY A 38 -8.34 -5.69 35.62
C GLY A 38 -7.43 -6.30 34.55
N TRP A 39 -7.98 -6.93 33.50
CA TRP A 39 -7.16 -7.54 32.44
C TRP A 39 -6.35 -6.52 31.67
N ASN A 40 -6.80 -5.27 31.57
CA ASN A 40 -6.01 -4.20 30.96
C ASN A 40 -4.67 -3.93 31.71
N GLY A 41 -4.54 -4.39 32.96
CA GLY A 41 -3.34 -4.27 33.78
C GLY A 41 -2.28 -5.31 33.45
N TRP A 42 -2.67 -6.47 32.93
CA TRP A 42 -1.74 -7.59 32.69
C TRP A 42 -1.78 -8.19 31.29
N PHE A 43 -2.91 -8.16 30.60
CA PHE A 43 -3.08 -8.67 29.26
C PHE A 43 -2.54 -7.64 28.24
N GLU A 44 -1.41 -7.95 27.60
CA GLU A 44 -0.72 -7.00 26.71
C GLU A 44 -1.61 -6.65 25.50
N GLY A 45 -1.76 -5.34 25.25
CA GLY A 45 -2.53 -4.81 24.13
C GLY A 45 -3.98 -4.43 24.45
N LEU A 46 -4.52 -4.85 25.59
CA LEU A 46 -5.91 -4.60 25.98
C LEU A 46 -6.07 -3.21 26.63
N HIS A 47 -6.98 -2.39 26.10
CA HIS A 47 -7.35 -1.08 26.62
C HIS A 47 -8.46 -1.17 27.65
N GLU A 48 -9.51 -1.90 27.29
CA GLU A 48 -10.71 -2.07 28.09
C GLU A 48 -11.18 -3.51 27.90
N ALA A 49 -11.65 -4.10 28.99
CA ALA A 49 -12.28 -5.39 28.97
C ALA A 49 -13.46 -5.32 29.93
N THR A 50 -14.63 -5.67 29.44
CA THR A 50 -15.86 -5.67 30.22
C THR A 50 -16.60 -6.96 29.98
N ALA A 51 -17.43 -7.36 30.94
CA ALA A 51 -18.26 -8.54 30.85
C ALA A 51 -19.70 -8.14 31.18
N ASP A 52 -20.66 -8.71 30.46
CA ASP A 52 -22.09 -8.46 30.70
C ASP A 52 -22.62 -9.16 31.97
N GLY A 53 -21.77 -9.96 32.63
CA GLY A 53 -22.11 -10.71 33.85
C GLY A 53 -20.91 -11.45 34.45
N PRO A 54 -21.12 -12.33 35.45
CA PRO A 54 -20.06 -13.16 36.01
C PRO A 54 -19.48 -14.11 34.96
N ILE A 55 -18.20 -14.47 35.08
CA ILE A 55 -17.55 -15.42 34.16
C ILE A 55 -18.17 -16.80 34.33
N ALA A 56 -19.14 -17.10 33.47
CA ALA A 56 -19.79 -18.39 33.34
C ALA A 56 -19.86 -18.76 31.85
N VAL A 57 -20.06 -20.05 31.57
CA VAL A 57 -20.23 -20.52 30.19
C VAL A 57 -21.37 -19.74 29.51
N GLY A 58 -21.07 -19.15 28.35
CA GLY A 58 -21.99 -18.30 27.60
C GLY A 58 -21.94 -16.82 27.93
N ALA A 59 -21.16 -16.38 28.93
CA ALA A 59 -20.98 -14.96 29.22
C ALA A 59 -20.29 -14.23 28.05
N GLU A 60 -20.80 -13.04 27.72
CA GLU A 60 -20.23 -12.15 26.70
C GLU A 60 -19.19 -11.22 27.33
N LEU A 61 -18.05 -11.13 26.66
CA LEU A 61 -16.90 -10.30 27.03
C LEU A 61 -16.63 -9.32 25.89
N HIS A 62 -16.54 -8.04 26.21
CA HIS A 62 -16.23 -6.99 25.25
C HIS A 62 -14.80 -6.52 25.46
N PHE A 63 -13.96 -6.66 24.45
CA PHE A 63 -12.54 -6.32 24.48
C PHE A 63 -12.21 -5.18 23.53
N LYS A 64 -11.69 -4.09 24.07
CA LYS A 64 -11.07 -3.01 23.27
C LYS A 64 -9.56 -3.10 23.38
N SER A 65 -8.86 -3.00 22.27
CA SER A 65 -7.40 -2.99 22.17
C SER A 65 -6.93 -1.98 21.12
N ALA A 66 -5.63 -1.67 21.09
CA ALA A 66 -5.07 -0.72 20.12
C ALA A 66 -5.21 -1.19 18.66
N LEU A 67 -5.41 -2.49 18.45
CA LEU A 67 -5.51 -3.12 17.15
C LEU A 67 -6.93 -3.61 16.86
N PHE A 68 -7.72 -3.91 17.89
CA PHE A 68 -8.92 -4.74 17.77
C PHE A 68 -9.99 -4.34 18.79
N ASP A 69 -11.23 -4.14 18.36
CA ASP A 69 -12.42 -4.12 19.21
C ASP A 69 -13.25 -5.37 18.86
N PHE A 70 -13.45 -6.27 19.81
CA PHE A 70 -14.14 -7.54 19.53
C PHE A 70 -14.85 -8.12 20.76
N ASP A 71 -15.93 -8.85 20.44
CA ASP A 71 -16.69 -9.61 21.42
C ASP A 71 -16.19 -11.05 21.47
N ALA A 72 -16.15 -11.60 22.67
CA ALA A 72 -15.82 -12.98 22.93
C ALA A 72 -16.85 -13.63 23.84
N VAL A 73 -16.93 -14.95 23.75
CA VAL A 73 -17.82 -15.78 24.56
C VAL A 73 -16.98 -16.74 25.36
N VAL A 74 -17.35 -16.91 26.63
CA VAL A 74 -16.77 -17.94 27.50
C VAL A 74 -17.30 -19.31 27.08
N LEU A 75 -16.42 -20.19 26.61
CA LEU A 75 -16.75 -21.56 26.20
C LEU A 75 -16.66 -22.56 27.36
N GLU A 76 -15.73 -22.35 28.28
CA GLU A 76 -15.45 -23.25 29.41
C GLU A 76 -14.97 -22.38 30.57
N ALA A 77 -15.52 -22.57 31.76
CA ALA A 77 -15.12 -21.86 32.96
C ALA A 77 -15.24 -22.82 34.16
N ASP A 78 -14.14 -23.51 34.44
CA ASP A 78 -14.00 -24.41 35.57
C ASP A 78 -13.17 -23.72 36.65
N PRO A 79 -13.78 -23.29 37.77
CA PRO A 79 -13.10 -22.53 38.82
C PRO A 79 -11.81 -23.19 39.30
N GLY A 80 -10.73 -22.41 39.34
CA GLY A 80 -9.42 -22.87 39.81
C GLY A 80 -8.67 -23.83 38.86
N SER A 81 -9.23 -24.18 37.70
CA SER A 81 -8.60 -25.15 36.79
C SER A 81 -8.50 -24.67 35.34
N ARG A 82 -9.57 -24.13 34.75
CA ARG A 82 -9.56 -23.86 33.31
C ARG A 82 -10.54 -22.76 32.89
N LEU A 83 -10.05 -21.85 32.05
CA LEU A 83 -10.85 -20.83 31.40
C LEU A 83 -10.59 -20.87 29.89
N VAL A 84 -11.64 -21.02 29.10
CA VAL A 84 -11.57 -20.97 27.64
C VAL A 84 -12.52 -19.90 27.13
N ILE A 85 -11.96 -18.94 26.41
CA ILE A 85 -12.70 -17.85 25.77
C ILE A 85 -12.44 -17.95 24.27
N ALA A 86 -13.49 -17.81 23.48
CA ALA A 86 -13.37 -17.72 22.03
C ALA A 86 -14.04 -16.46 21.52
N MET A 87 -13.44 -15.87 20.50
CA MET A 87 -14.04 -14.77 19.79
C MET A 87 -15.38 -15.20 19.19
N ARG A 88 -16.41 -14.35 19.32
CA ARG A 88 -17.71 -14.58 18.67
C ARG A 88 -17.56 -14.42 17.16
N GLU A 89 -18.34 -15.16 16.37
CA GLU A 89 -18.37 -14.99 14.90
C GLU A 89 -18.67 -13.53 14.54
N GLY A 90 -17.62 -12.80 14.17
CA GLY A 90 -17.62 -11.34 14.02
C GLY A 90 -16.45 -10.90 13.15
N ARG A 91 -16.69 -9.93 12.28
CA ARG A 91 -15.81 -9.59 11.14
C ARG A 91 -14.58 -8.79 11.58
N PHE A 92 -13.55 -9.48 12.06
CA PHE A 92 -12.43 -8.82 12.72
C PHE A 92 -11.12 -8.90 11.92
N GLY A 93 -10.74 -7.81 11.23
CA GLY A 93 -9.45 -7.70 10.57
C GLY A 93 -9.06 -8.93 9.71
N PRO A 94 -7.77 -9.31 9.68
CA PRO A 94 -7.34 -10.54 9.02
C PRO A 94 -7.55 -11.80 9.86
N VAL A 95 -8.04 -11.73 11.11
CA VAL A 95 -8.16 -12.88 12.03
C VAL A 95 -9.60 -13.40 12.01
N SER A 96 -9.80 -14.59 11.49
CA SER A 96 -11.11 -15.24 11.35
C SER A 96 -11.55 -15.97 12.61
N HIS A 97 -10.60 -16.57 13.34
CA HIS A 97 -10.87 -17.26 14.59
C HIS A 97 -9.81 -16.88 15.61
N TRP A 98 -10.22 -16.68 16.85
CA TRP A 98 -9.33 -16.51 17.98
C TRP A 98 -9.90 -17.23 19.20
N GLN A 99 -9.05 -17.97 19.90
CA GLN A 99 -9.40 -18.68 21.12
C GLN A 99 -8.23 -18.60 22.10
N LEU A 100 -8.52 -18.28 23.35
CA LEU A 100 -7.60 -18.27 24.46
C LEU A 100 -8.05 -19.33 25.47
N ALA A 101 -7.16 -20.27 25.78
CA ALA A 101 -7.35 -21.29 26.81
C ALA A 101 -6.28 -21.14 27.88
N ILE A 102 -6.69 -20.84 29.11
CA ILE A 102 -5.83 -20.72 30.28
C ILE A 102 -6.07 -21.95 31.14
N ASN A 103 -5.04 -22.75 31.35
CA ASN A 103 -5.09 -23.93 32.21
C ASN A 103 -4.23 -23.68 33.44
N LEU A 104 -4.78 -23.97 34.61
CA LEU A 104 -4.13 -23.89 35.91
C LEU A 104 -3.89 -25.32 36.38
N THR A 105 -2.63 -25.64 36.66
CA THR A 105 -2.25 -26.93 37.24
C THR A 105 -1.44 -26.68 38.50
N GLU A 106 -1.92 -27.15 39.64
CA GLU A 106 -1.17 -27.09 40.90
C GLU A 106 0.12 -27.91 40.78
N ALA A 107 1.24 -27.27 41.13
CA ALA A 107 2.58 -27.86 41.04
C ALA A 107 3.24 -28.05 42.42
N GLY A 108 2.56 -27.66 43.51
CA GLY A 108 2.99 -27.78 44.90
C GLY A 108 2.24 -26.81 45.82
N ASP A 109 2.58 -26.78 47.11
CA ASP A 109 1.98 -25.86 48.09
C ASP A 109 2.15 -24.40 47.64
N SER A 110 1.03 -23.74 47.32
CA SER A 110 1.00 -22.34 46.87
C SER A 110 1.75 -22.03 45.56
N VAL A 111 1.98 -23.03 44.71
CA VAL A 111 2.63 -22.87 43.40
C VAL A 111 1.73 -23.42 42.30
N THR A 112 1.35 -22.55 41.36
CA THR A 112 0.49 -22.89 40.24
C THR A 112 1.22 -22.70 38.92
N ASN A 113 1.20 -23.71 38.08
CA ASN A 113 1.65 -23.60 36.70
C ASN A 113 0.49 -23.13 35.83
N VAL A 114 0.63 -21.96 35.21
CA VAL A 114 -0.37 -21.39 34.31
C VAL A 114 0.09 -21.62 32.89
N ARG A 115 -0.72 -22.37 32.12
CA ARG A 115 -0.51 -22.63 30.70
C ARG A 115 -1.55 -21.87 29.88
N MET A 116 -1.10 -20.81 29.22
CA MET A 116 -1.86 -20.08 28.22
C MET A 116 -1.64 -20.67 26.83
N THR A 117 -2.72 -21.16 26.23
CA THR A 117 -2.76 -21.64 24.84
C THR A 117 -3.63 -20.70 24.04
N GLN A 118 -3.05 -20.06 23.03
CA GLN A 118 -3.77 -19.19 22.11
C GLN A 118 -3.82 -19.86 20.74
N ARG A 119 -5.03 -20.05 20.22
CA ARG A 119 -5.28 -20.53 18.86
C ARG A 119 -5.84 -19.38 18.05
N TRP A 120 -5.38 -19.25 16.82
CA TRP A 120 -5.93 -18.27 15.89
C TRP A 120 -5.83 -18.77 14.46
N SER A 121 -6.76 -18.34 13.62
CA SER A 121 -6.70 -18.48 12.17
C SER A 121 -7.01 -17.14 11.53
N GLY A 122 -6.51 -16.91 10.32
CA GLY A 122 -6.71 -15.65 9.65
C GLY A 122 -6.54 -15.69 8.14
N THR A 123 -7.29 -14.84 7.44
CA THR A 123 -7.23 -14.65 5.99
C THR A 123 -6.38 -13.42 5.67
N VAL A 124 -5.08 -13.63 5.44
CA VAL A 124 -4.26 -12.71 4.62
C VAL A 124 -4.11 -13.37 3.25
N PRO A 125 -5.07 -13.19 2.31
CA PRO A 125 -5.28 -14.15 1.22
C PRO A 125 -4.12 -14.27 0.23
N VAL A 126 -3.32 -13.21 0.06
CA VAL A 126 -2.32 -13.11 -1.03
C VAL A 126 -0.89 -12.94 -0.49
N PHE A 127 -0.72 -12.34 0.69
CA PHE A 127 0.59 -12.04 1.27
C PHE A 127 0.81 -12.63 2.67
N ALA A 128 0.08 -13.70 3.01
CA ALA A 128 0.26 -14.38 4.30
C ALA A 128 1.73 -14.71 4.56
N PHE A 129 2.50 -15.15 3.56
CA PHE A 129 3.91 -15.49 3.76
C PHE A 129 4.78 -14.30 4.23
N MET A 130 4.44 -13.07 3.83
CA MET A 130 5.19 -11.86 4.16
C MET A 130 4.82 -11.34 5.56
N PHE A 131 3.53 -11.37 5.91
CA PHE A 131 3.05 -10.86 7.20
C PHE A 131 3.02 -11.92 8.31
N SER A 132 2.94 -13.21 7.99
CA SER A 132 2.91 -14.34 8.94
C SER A 132 4.05 -14.27 9.96
N PRO A 133 5.33 -14.09 9.56
CA PRO A 133 6.43 -14.03 10.52
C PRO A 133 6.29 -12.85 11.49
N LEU A 134 5.84 -11.69 10.98
CA LEU A 134 5.62 -10.47 11.78
C LEU A 134 4.47 -10.65 12.77
N ILE A 135 3.34 -11.20 12.31
CA ILE A 135 2.16 -11.49 13.13
C ILE A 135 2.52 -12.54 14.20
N ARG A 136 3.18 -13.64 13.82
CA ARG A 136 3.65 -14.67 14.78
C ARG A 136 4.61 -14.09 15.82
N GLY A 137 5.55 -13.26 15.39
CA GLY A 137 6.49 -12.58 16.27
C GLY A 137 5.79 -11.68 17.28
N GLN A 138 4.80 -10.90 16.81
CA GLN A 138 4.01 -10.02 17.65
C GLN A 138 3.15 -10.80 18.65
N ILE A 139 2.42 -11.83 18.20
CA ILE A 139 1.61 -12.68 19.09
C ILE A 139 2.48 -13.37 20.13
N ARG A 140 3.69 -13.82 19.76
CA ARG A 140 4.65 -14.40 20.71
C ARG A 140 5.12 -13.38 21.75
N LYS A 141 5.34 -12.12 21.34
CA LYS A 141 5.65 -11.02 22.26
C LYS A 141 4.48 -10.80 23.22
N THR A 142 3.26 -10.61 22.69
CA THR A 142 2.01 -10.44 23.44
C THR A 142 1.77 -11.53 24.48
N ALA A 143 1.88 -12.80 24.10
CA ALA A 143 1.68 -13.91 25.03
C ALA A 143 2.76 -13.95 26.14
N THR A 144 4.00 -13.61 25.81
CA THR A 144 5.10 -13.62 26.79
C THR A 144 4.94 -12.47 27.78
N SER A 145 4.63 -11.25 27.30
CA SER A 145 4.43 -10.12 28.20
C SER A 145 3.13 -10.21 28.98
N SER A 146 2.08 -10.88 28.46
CA SER A 146 0.84 -11.09 29.21
C SER A 146 1.05 -11.99 30.42
N LEU A 147 1.85 -13.06 30.27
CA LEU A 147 2.25 -13.91 31.41
C LEU A 147 3.12 -13.15 32.41
N GLN A 148 4.06 -12.31 31.95
CA GLN A 148 4.86 -11.46 32.83
C GLN A 148 4.02 -10.37 33.52
N GLY A 149 3.04 -9.81 32.83
CA GLY A 149 2.08 -8.86 33.36
C GLY A 149 1.25 -9.49 34.47
N LEU A 150 0.78 -10.72 34.24
CA LEU A 150 0.03 -11.46 35.26
C LEU A 150 0.91 -11.72 36.48
N ASP A 151 2.16 -12.11 36.28
CA ASP A 151 3.11 -12.38 37.39
C ASP A 151 3.39 -11.11 38.20
N ASN A 152 3.52 -9.96 37.53
CA ASN A 152 3.64 -8.66 38.18
C ASN A 152 2.40 -8.29 39.00
N VAL A 153 1.20 -8.52 38.46
CA VAL A 153 -0.06 -8.27 39.19
C VAL A 153 -0.15 -9.16 40.42
N MET A 154 0.17 -10.46 40.29
CA MET A 154 0.21 -11.39 41.43
C MET A 154 1.27 -10.99 42.47
N ALA A 155 2.39 -10.40 42.03
CA ALA A 155 3.44 -9.87 42.91
C ALA A 155 3.15 -8.46 43.46
N GLY A 156 1.95 -7.90 43.23
CA GLY A 156 1.56 -6.56 43.69
C GLY A 156 2.30 -5.40 43.01
N LYS A 157 2.97 -5.65 41.88
CA LYS A 157 3.71 -4.64 41.11
C LYS A 157 2.79 -3.98 40.09
N HIS A 158 2.89 -2.65 39.96
CA HIS A 158 2.24 -1.94 38.86
C HIS A 158 2.93 -2.23 37.54
N ASN A 159 2.16 -2.72 36.57
CA ASN A 159 2.65 -2.93 35.22
C ASN A 159 2.71 -1.60 34.47
N LYS A 160 3.83 -1.29 33.82
CA LYS A 160 3.90 -0.12 32.94
C LYS A 160 3.09 -0.40 31.67
N ARG A 161 2.11 0.47 31.37
CA ARG A 161 1.40 0.48 30.07
C ARG A 161 2.41 0.45 28.93
N THR A 162 2.51 -0.68 28.25
CA THR A 162 3.21 -0.87 26.97
C THR A 162 2.22 -1.62 26.08
N GLU A 163 1.94 -1.25 24.83
CA GLU A 163 2.60 -0.35 23.90
C GLU A 163 1.67 0.00 22.70
N LYS A 164 2.12 0.94 21.87
CA LYS A 164 1.51 1.40 20.61
C LYS A 164 1.40 0.26 19.58
N ALA A 165 0.40 0.31 18.70
CA ALA A 165 0.27 -0.63 17.56
C ALA A 165 1.62 -0.82 16.82
N PRO A 166 1.98 -2.03 16.36
CA PRO A 166 3.27 -2.30 15.71
C PRO A 166 3.52 -1.39 14.52
N TRP A 167 4.75 -0.91 14.28
CA TRP A 167 5.06 0.05 13.21
C TRP A 167 4.60 -0.37 11.81
N TRP A 168 4.49 -1.67 11.55
CA TRP A 168 4.08 -2.26 10.28
C TRP A 168 2.55 -2.46 10.15
N SER A 169 1.77 -2.20 11.20
CA SER A 169 0.30 -2.31 11.18
C SER A 169 -0.35 -0.99 10.74
N PRO A 170 -1.60 -1.01 10.22
CA PRO A 170 -2.37 0.21 10.02
C PRO A 170 -2.58 0.95 11.35
N ALA A 171 -2.85 2.27 11.28
CA ALA A 171 -3.11 3.08 12.47
C ALA A 171 -4.54 2.92 12.99
N GLU A 172 -5.50 2.76 12.08
CA GLU A 172 -6.88 2.41 12.38
C GLU A 172 -7.16 0.95 11.94
N PRO A 173 -7.76 0.11 12.77
CA PRO A 173 -8.12 -1.26 12.40
C PRO A 173 -9.02 -1.29 11.15
N MET A 174 -8.78 -2.25 10.26
CA MET A 174 -9.59 -2.45 9.06
C MET A 174 -10.57 -3.60 9.26
N ALA A 175 -11.78 -3.49 8.72
CA ALA A 175 -12.76 -4.57 8.70
C ALA A 175 -12.34 -5.69 7.74
N ARG A 176 -12.86 -6.92 7.93
CA ARG A 176 -12.53 -8.07 7.07
C ARG A 176 -12.76 -7.79 5.58
N SER A 177 -13.86 -7.13 5.22
CA SER A 177 -14.17 -6.78 3.82
C SER A 177 -13.13 -5.84 3.21
N GLU A 178 -12.61 -4.91 3.99
CA GLU A 178 -11.59 -3.95 3.56
C GLU A 178 -10.25 -4.65 3.37
N VAL A 179 -9.87 -5.55 4.30
CA VAL A 179 -8.65 -6.36 4.18
C VAL A 179 -8.69 -7.26 2.95
N VAL A 180 -9.81 -7.92 2.68
CA VAL A 180 -9.99 -8.79 1.49
C VAL A 180 -9.93 -7.96 0.22
N LEU A 181 -10.58 -6.80 0.18
CA LEU A 181 -10.51 -5.90 -0.96
C LEU A 181 -9.08 -5.41 -1.20
N LEU A 182 -8.40 -4.93 -0.14
CA LEU A 182 -7.02 -4.47 -0.22
C LEU A 182 -6.11 -5.59 -0.71
N ALA A 183 -6.26 -6.82 -0.20
CA ALA A 183 -5.48 -7.97 -0.67
C ALA A 183 -5.73 -8.28 -2.15
N THR A 184 -6.99 -8.19 -2.59
CA THR A 184 -7.37 -8.37 -4.01
C THR A 184 -6.76 -7.27 -4.87
N MET A 185 -6.79 -6.01 -4.42
CA MET A 185 -6.15 -4.88 -5.11
C MET A 185 -4.63 -4.99 -5.12
N CYS A 186 -4.01 -5.51 -4.06
CA CYS A 186 -2.58 -5.80 -4.05
C CYS A 186 -2.20 -6.92 -5.03
N ALA A 187 -3.03 -7.97 -5.17
CA ALA A 187 -2.84 -8.99 -6.21
C ALA A 187 -2.95 -8.37 -7.61
N TYR A 188 -3.95 -7.51 -7.83
CA TYR A 188 -4.11 -6.76 -9.06
C TYR A 188 -2.88 -5.89 -9.35
N ALA A 189 -2.35 -5.20 -8.33
CA ALA A 189 -1.14 -4.40 -8.43
C ALA A 189 0.08 -5.23 -8.82
N VAL A 190 0.26 -6.44 -8.27
CA VAL A 190 1.36 -7.34 -8.68
C VAL A 190 1.26 -7.70 -10.15
N VAL A 191 0.07 -8.09 -10.62
CA VAL A 191 -0.16 -8.45 -12.03
C VAL A 191 0.16 -7.26 -12.94
N MET A 192 -0.38 -6.08 -12.65
CA MET A 192 -0.13 -4.87 -13.42
C MET A 192 1.33 -4.42 -13.35
N GLY A 193 1.95 -4.54 -12.17
CA GLY A 193 3.33 -4.19 -11.90
C GLY A 193 4.31 -5.04 -12.70
N TYR A 194 4.07 -6.36 -12.76
CA TYR A 194 4.83 -7.29 -13.60
C TYR A 194 4.85 -6.82 -15.05
N MET A 195 3.68 -6.59 -15.62
CA MET A 195 3.55 -6.20 -17.01
C MET A 195 4.19 -4.83 -17.28
N THR A 196 4.11 -3.91 -16.32
CA THR A 196 4.65 -2.54 -16.46
C THR A 196 6.18 -2.53 -16.56
N SER A 197 6.87 -3.47 -15.91
CA SER A 197 8.33 -3.51 -15.89
C SER A 197 8.94 -4.27 -17.07
N LEU A 198 8.19 -5.16 -17.75
CA LEU A 198 8.71 -6.07 -18.77
C LEU A 198 9.53 -5.37 -19.86
N THR A 199 9.01 -4.28 -20.44
CA THR A 199 9.68 -3.57 -21.53
C THR A 199 10.96 -2.90 -21.05
N SER A 200 10.96 -2.31 -19.85
CA SER A 200 12.15 -1.70 -19.27
C SER A 200 13.20 -2.74 -18.87
N ALA A 201 12.76 -3.91 -18.39
CA ALA A 201 13.65 -4.98 -17.96
C ALA A 201 14.35 -5.67 -19.14
N ALA A 202 13.62 -5.95 -20.22
CA ALA A 202 14.13 -6.70 -21.37
C ALA A 202 14.55 -5.82 -22.57
N GLN A 203 14.67 -4.49 -22.39
CA GLN A 203 14.87 -3.53 -23.48
C GLN A 203 16.11 -3.84 -24.35
N HIS A 204 17.21 -4.29 -23.74
CA HIS A 204 18.44 -4.61 -24.45
C HIS A 204 18.25 -5.85 -25.34
N GLN A 205 17.67 -6.91 -24.77
CA GLN A 205 17.42 -8.18 -25.46
C GLN A 205 16.39 -8.03 -26.58
N ILE A 206 15.38 -7.18 -26.39
CA ILE A 206 14.38 -6.87 -27.43
C ILE A 206 15.07 -6.27 -28.65
N ILE A 207 15.87 -5.22 -28.45
CA ILE A 207 16.54 -4.50 -29.54
C ILE A 207 17.55 -5.37 -30.27
N GLU A 208 18.35 -6.13 -29.53
CA GLU A 208 19.30 -7.08 -30.10
C GLU A 208 18.59 -8.15 -30.93
N SER A 209 17.52 -8.76 -30.40
CA SER A 209 16.79 -9.83 -31.10
C SER A 209 16.07 -9.38 -32.38
N PHE A 210 15.74 -8.08 -32.48
CA PHE A 210 15.18 -7.48 -33.68
C PHE A 210 16.23 -6.82 -34.58
N HIS A 211 17.53 -7.04 -34.30
CA HIS A 211 18.66 -6.49 -35.05
C HIS A 211 18.57 -4.96 -35.22
N SER A 212 18.09 -4.28 -34.18
CA SER A 212 17.94 -2.83 -34.16
C SER A 212 19.08 -2.17 -33.39
N ASN A 213 19.24 -0.85 -33.55
CA ASN A 213 20.19 -0.04 -32.82
C ASN A 213 19.51 0.85 -31.76
N ASP A 214 20.31 1.66 -31.06
CA ASP A 214 19.85 2.61 -30.04
C ASP A 214 18.83 3.63 -30.57
N ALA A 215 18.92 4.01 -31.86
CA ALA A 215 17.92 4.87 -32.48
C ALA A 215 16.55 4.18 -32.57
N GLY A 216 16.53 2.87 -32.82
CA GLY A 216 15.31 2.06 -32.76
C GLY A 216 14.75 1.92 -31.34
N LEU A 217 15.63 1.80 -30.33
CA LEU A 217 15.22 1.83 -28.92
C LEU A 217 14.54 3.15 -28.55
N GLY A 218 15.14 4.27 -28.96
CA GLY A 218 14.57 5.60 -28.75
C GLY A 218 13.20 5.76 -29.42
N ARG A 219 13.06 5.33 -30.68
CA ARG A 219 11.77 5.34 -31.40
C ARG A 219 10.72 4.47 -30.71
N MET A 220 11.08 3.26 -30.26
CA MET A 220 10.20 2.36 -29.53
C MET A 220 9.62 3.05 -28.29
N PHE A 221 10.47 3.58 -27.41
CA PHE A 221 10.00 4.25 -26.18
C PHE A 221 9.20 5.52 -26.45
N PHE A 222 9.53 6.27 -27.51
CA PHE A 222 8.76 7.45 -27.91
C PHE A 222 7.31 7.08 -28.26
N PHE A 223 7.11 6.11 -29.16
CA PHE A 223 5.76 5.70 -29.57
C PHE A 223 4.99 4.99 -28.44
N ILE A 224 5.67 4.16 -27.62
CA ILE A 224 5.06 3.59 -26.41
C ILE A 224 4.60 4.71 -25.47
N GLY A 225 5.41 5.76 -25.29
CA GLY A 225 5.09 6.92 -24.47
C GLY A 225 3.85 7.66 -24.93
N ILE A 226 3.71 7.91 -26.23
CA ILE A 226 2.50 8.51 -26.84
C ILE A 226 1.26 7.65 -26.55
N GLY A 227 1.43 6.33 -26.51
CA GLY A 227 0.37 5.37 -26.16
C GLY A 227 -0.27 5.59 -24.78
N ALA A 228 0.33 6.39 -23.88
CA ALA A 228 -0.27 6.76 -22.60
C ALA A 228 -1.39 7.82 -22.73
N ILE A 229 -1.37 8.66 -23.77
CA ILE A 229 -2.28 9.81 -23.93
C ILE A 229 -3.76 9.40 -23.94
N PRO A 230 -4.19 8.32 -24.65
CA PRO A 230 -5.58 7.86 -24.58
C PRO A 230 -6.04 7.52 -23.16
N GLY A 231 -5.12 7.11 -22.29
CA GLY A 231 -5.42 6.83 -20.88
C GLY A 231 -5.92 8.06 -20.12
N LEU A 232 -5.47 9.27 -20.50
CA LEU A 232 -5.98 10.53 -19.94
C LEU A 232 -7.43 10.80 -20.34
N VAL A 233 -7.88 10.26 -21.47
CA VAL A 233 -9.28 10.39 -21.91
C VAL A 233 -10.16 9.32 -21.25
N ILE A 234 -9.62 8.12 -21.04
CA ILE A 234 -10.35 6.98 -20.47
C ILE A 234 -10.53 7.10 -18.96
N LEU A 235 -9.52 7.58 -18.21
CA LEU A 235 -9.55 7.64 -16.75
C LEU A 235 -10.77 8.41 -16.19
N PRO A 236 -11.16 9.59 -16.70
CA PRO A 236 -12.36 10.32 -16.24
C PRO A 236 -13.69 9.55 -16.40
N PHE A 237 -13.76 8.54 -17.27
CA PHE A 237 -14.96 7.70 -17.36
C PHE A 237 -15.15 6.84 -16.10
N GLY A 238 -14.12 6.69 -15.25
CA GLY A 238 -14.22 6.03 -13.95
C GLY A 238 -15.18 6.73 -12.99
N ASP A 239 -15.43 8.02 -13.18
CA ASP A 239 -16.44 8.77 -12.41
C ASP A 239 -17.88 8.47 -12.88
N ARG A 240 -18.06 7.88 -14.07
CA ARG A 240 -19.38 7.64 -14.70
C ARG A 240 -19.79 6.18 -14.81
N ILE A 241 -18.84 5.33 -15.17
CA ILE A 241 -19.10 3.93 -15.50
C ILE A 241 -18.95 3.05 -14.26
N GLY A 242 -18.02 3.40 -13.37
CA GLY A 242 -17.66 2.61 -12.19
C GLY A 242 -16.20 2.18 -12.20
N ARG A 243 -15.69 1.81 -11.03
CA ARG A 243 -14.31 1.36 -10.84
C ARG A 243 -14.16 -0.07 -11.37
N ARG A 244 -15.03 -1.00 -10.94
CA ARG A 244 -15.00 -2.41 -11.35
C ARG A 244 -15.14 -2.56 -12.86
N ARG A 245 -16.10 -1.83 -13.44
CA ARG A 245 -16.45 -1.93 -14.87
C ARG A 245 -15.36 -1.42 -15.81
N ILE A 246 -14.41 -0.62 -15.31
CA ILE A 246 -13.23 -0.18 -16.09
C ILE A 246 -12.01 -1.04 -15.80
N LEU A 247 -11.77 -1.44 -14.55
CA LEU A 247 -10.58 -2.22 -14.18
C LEU A 247 -10.54 -3.59 -14.88
N LEU A 248 -11.68 -4.28 -15.04
CA LEU A 248 -11.71 -5.62 -15.64
C LEU A 248 -11.39 -5.61 -17.16
N PRO A 249 -12.02 -4.77 -18.01
CA PRO A 249 -11.65 -4.68 -19.43
C PRO A 249 -10.21 -4.22 -19.62
N VAL A 250 -9.76 -3.25 -18.82
CA VAL A 250 -8.39 -2.75 -18.88
C VAL A 250 -7.38 -3.86 -18.59
N LEU A 251 -7.61 -4.68 -17.58
CA LEU A 251 -6.78 -5.85 -17.29
C LEU A 251 -6.75 -6.82 -18.47
N ALA A 252 -7.93 -7.17 -19.02
CA ALA A 252 -8.03 -8.10 -20.15
C ALA A 252 -7.29 -7.59 -21.40
N VAL A 253 -7.46 -6.31 -21.76
CA VAL A 253 -6.78 -5.69 -22.90
C VAL A 253 -5.28 -5.66 -22.68
N THR A 254 -4.84 -5.25 -21.48
CA THR A 254 -3.41 -5.23 -21.12
C THR A 254 -2.81 -6.63 -21.26
N SER A 255 -3.44 -7.64 -20.66
CA SER A 255 -2.94 -9.03 -20.67
C SER A 255 -2.90 -9.61 -22.07
N THR A 256 -3.93 -9.37 -22.87
CA THR A 256 -4.00 -9.86 -24.26
C THR A 256 -2.93 -9.22 -25.13
N CYS A 257 -2.82 -7.89 -25.16
CA CYS A 257 -1.82 -7.21 -26.00
C CYS A 257 -0.38 -7.52 -25.55
N THR A 258 -0.14 -7.69 -24.25
CA THR A 258 1.17 -8.09 -23.73
C THR A 258 1.50 -9.53 -24.13
N PHE A 259 0.53 -10.44 -24.07
CA PHE A 259 0.70 -11.81 -24.56
C PHE A 259 1.01 -11.84 -26.06
N LEU A 260 0.26 -11.09 -26.87
CA LEU A 260 0.49 -10.99 -28.31
C LEU A 260 1.88 -10.40 -28.64
N SER A 261 2.44 -9.59 -27.75
CA SER A 261 3.79 -9.03 -27.92
C SER A 261 4.88 -10.10 -27.89
N ALA A 262 4.63 -11.26 -27.28
CA ALA A 262 5.54 -12.41 -27.34
C ALA A 262 5.74 -12.94 -28.76
N PHE A 263 4.73 -12.78 -29.62
CA PHE A 263 4.72 -13.27 -31.00
C PHE A 263 5.03 -12.18 -32.02
N ALA A 264 5.45 -10.99 -31.58
CA ALA A 264 5.74 -9.89 -32.48
C ALA A 264 6.90 -10.27 -33.44
N PRO A 265 6.69 -10.20 -34.77
CA PRO A 265 7.70 -10.62 -35.75
C PRO A 265 8.74 -9.53 -36.01
N ASN A 266 8.45 -8.28 -35.68
CA ASN A 266 9.36 -7.15 -35.81
C ASN A 266 9.14 -6.11 -34.71
N LEU A 267 10.10 -5.19 -34.57
CA LEU A 267 10.09 -4.15 -33.57
C LEU A 267 8.90 -3.19 -33.70
N VAL A 268 8.39 -2.94 -34.92
CA VAL A 268 7.27 -2.02 -35.15
C VAL A 268 5.98 -2.60 -34.56
N ILE A 269 5.65 -3.85 -34.85
CA ILE A 269 4.46 -4.51 -34.29
C ILE A 269 4.56 -4.61 -32.77
N PHE A 270 5.74 -4.95 -32.25
CA PHE A 270 5.99 -4.94 -30.80
C PHE A 270 5.72 -3.55 -30.19
N THR A 271 6.25 -2.50 -30.81
CA THR A 271 6.06 -1.11 -30.37
C THR A 271 4.58 -0.70 -30.38
N VAL A 272 3.83 -1.07 -31.43
CA VAL A 272 2.40 -0.77 -31.53
C VAL A 272 1.61 -1.47 -30.43
N LEU A 273 1.86 -2.76 -30.20
CA LEU A 273 1.20 -3.52 -29.13
C LEU A 273 1.49 -2.91 -27.75
N GLN A 274 2.76 -2.55 -27.49
CA GLN A 274 3.15 -1.93 -26.23
C GLN A 274 2.62 -0.49 -26.07
N ALA A 275 2.45 0.24 -27.17
CA ALA A 275 1.77 1.54 -27.15
C ALA A 275 0.29 1.39 -26.77
N ILE A 276 -0.40 0.37 -27.32
CA ILE A 276 -1.80 0.06 -26.94
C ILE A 276 -1.90 -0.32 -25.46
N VAL A 277 -0.96 -1.10 -24.93
CA VAL A 277 -0.90 -1.50 -23.52
C VAL A 277 -0.76 -0.30 -22.58
N ARG A 278 -0.10 0.78 -23.03
CA ARG A 278 0.29 1.88 -22.15
C ARG A 278 -0.89 2.69 -21.59
N ALA A 279 -1.92 2.95 -22.39
CA ALA A 279 -3.12 3.65 -21.93
C ALA A 279 -3.92 2.86 -20.87
N PRO A 280 -4.31 1.59 -21.11
CA PRO A 280 -4.90 0.70 -20.12
C PRO A 280 -4.08 0.62 -18.83
N MET A 281 -2.75 0.48 -18.90
CA MET A 281 -1.91 0.47 -17.71
C MET A 281 -2.03 1.72 -16.84
N PHE A 282 -2.02 2.90 -17.48
CA PHE A 282 -2.18 4.16 -16.77
C PHE A 282 -3.54 4.23 -16.08
N VAL A 283 -4.62 3.84 -16.77
CA VAL A 283 -5.98 3.81 -16.20
C VAL A 283 -6.07 2.81 -15.04
N ALA A 284 -5.53 1.60 -15.21
CA ALA A 284 -5.53 0.54 -14.21
C ALA A 284 -4.93 1.00 -12.88
N LEU A 285 -3.72 1.54 -12.92
CA LEU A 285 -3.01 1.93 -11.71
C LEU A 285 -3.68 3.14 -11.04
N SER A 286 -4.02 4.17 -11.81
CA SER A 286 -4.65 5.38 -11.26
C SER A 286 -6.05 5.11 -10.69
N LEU A 287 -6.86 4.29 -11.36
CA LEU A 287 -8.21 3.96 -10.91
C LEU A 287 -8.20 2.98 -9.73
N ALA A 288 -7.26 2.02 -9.70
CA ALA A 288 -7.08 1.13 -8.56
C ALA A 288 -6.64 1.90 -7.30
N TRP A 289 -5.77 2.91 -7.45
CA TRP A 289 -5.43 3.85 -6.36
C TRP A 289 -6.68 4.52 -5.79
N ILE A 290 -7.53 5.08 -6.65
CA ILE A 290 -8.79 5.71 -6.23
C ILE A 290 -9.69 4.69 -5.53
N TYR A 291 -9.81 3.48 -6.08
CA TYR A 291 -10.68 2.45 -5.53
C TYR A 291 -10.24 2.03 -4.11
N VAL A 292 -8.94 1.84 -3.88
CA VAL A 292 -8.43 1.56 -2.53
C VAL A 292 -8.81 2.70 -1.58
N ILE A 293 -8.60 3.96 -1.95
CA ILE A 293 -8.88 5.10 -1.06
C ILE A 293 -10.37 5.23 -0.71
N GLU A 294 -11.24 4.94 -1.68
CA GLU A 294 -12.70 5.02 -1.48
C GLU A 294 -13.24 3.99 -0.48
N GLU A 295 -12.62 2.82 -0.40
CA GLU A 295 -13.11 1.72 0.43
C GLU A 295 -12.41 1.62 1.79
N MET A 296 -11.26 2.30 1.96
CA MET A 296 -10.51 2.25 3.23
C MET A 296 -11.00 3.30 4.24
N PRO A 297 -10.94 2.97 5.55
CA PRO A 297 -11.29 3.89 6.63
C PRO A 297 -10.32 5.08 6.70
N ALA A 298 -10.80 6.23 7.18
CA ALA A 298 -10.07 7.50 7.09
C ALA A 298 -8.67 7.49 7.74
N GLY A 299 -8.45 6.70 8.78
CA GLY A 299 -7.20 6.55 9.50
C GLY A 299 -6.25 5.47 8.97
N SER A 300 -6.57 4.80 7.86
CA SER A 300 -5.69 3.77 7.26
C SER A 300 -5.56 3.85 5.73
N ARG A 301 -6.14 4.89 5.11
CA ARG A 301 -6.08 5.12 3.65
C ARG A 301 -4.65 5.23 3.13
N ALA A 302 -3.81 6.06 3.75
CA ALA A 302 -2.46 6.28 3.25
C ALA A 302 -1.59 5.03 3.45
N TYR A 303 -1.76 4.31 4.56
CA TYR A 303 -1.14 3.01 4.78
C TYR A 303 -1.55 1.98 3.71
N ALA A 304 -2.84 1.82 3.45
CA ALA A 304 -3.34 0.87 2.45
C ALA A 304 -2.78 1.17 1.05
N LEU A 305 -2.70 2.45 0.70
CA LEU A 305 -2.13 2.93 -0.56
C LEU A 305 -0.64 2.61 -0.69
N SER A 306 0.12 2.76 0.40
CA SER A 306 1.52 2.35 0.47
C SER A 306 1.70 0.86 0.26
N VAL A 307 0.87 0.02 0.90
CA VAL A 307 0.91 -1.44 0.72
C VAL A 307 0.57 -1.82 -0.74
N PHE A 308 -0.49 -1.23 -1.31
CA PHE A 308 -0.87 -1.42 -2.71
C PHE A 308 0.27 -1.11 -3.68
N THR A 309 0.94 0.03 -3.47
CA THR A 309 2.01 0.51 -4.34
C THR A 309 3.26 -0.36 -4.24
N MET A 310 3.60 -0.78 -3.02
CA MET A 310 4.70 -1.72 -2.79
C MET A 310 4.44 -3.04 -3.51
N CYS A 311 3.22 -3.58 -3.45
CA CYS A 311 2.84 -4.80 -4.17
C CYS A 311 2.99 -4.63 -5.69
N GLY A 312 2.65 -3.46 -6.24
CA GLY A 312 2.95 -3.12 -7.64
C GLY A 312 4.45 -3.17 -7.96
N GLY A 313 5.29 -2.60 -7.08
CA GLY A 313 6.75 -2.68 -7.22
C GLY A 313 7.29 -4.11 -7.16
N LEU A 314 6.76 -4.95 -6.26
CA LEU A 314 7.11 -6.37 -6.17
C LEU A 314 6.79 -7.11 -7.47
N GLY A 315 5.60 -6.86 -8.04
CA GLY A 315 5.23 -7.38 -9.36
C GLY A 315 6.25 -7.01 -10.43
N GLY A 316 6.66 -5.74 -10.47
CA GLY A 316 7.70 -5.27 -11.39
C GLY A 316 9.04 -5.98 -11.22
N GLY A 317 9.41 -6.33 -9.99
CA GLY A 317 10.63 -7.08 -9.68
C GLY A 317 10.64 -8.52 -10.21
N ILE A 318 9.47 -9.18 -10.31
CA ILE A 318 9.37 -10.57 -10.79
C ILE A 318 9.92 -10.70 -12.22
N GLY A 319 9.56 -9.76 -13.11
CA GLY A 319 10.05 -9.77 -14.50
C GLY A 319 11.57 -9.64 -14.59
N LEU A 320 12.17 -8.81 -13.73
CA LEU A 320 13.61 -8.61 -13.66
C LEU A 320 14.34 -9.85 -13.13
N ILE A 321 13.80 -10.49 -12.09
CA ILE A 321 14.39 -11.70 -11.49
C ILE A 321 14.29 -12.90 -12.42
N MET A 322 13.20 -13.02 -13.19
CA MET A 322 13.01 -14.13 -14.14
C MET A 322 13.88 -13.99 -15.40
N LEU A 323 14.25 -12.78 -15.81
CA LEU A 323 14.94 -12.54 -17.08
C LEU A 323 16.22 -13.39 -17.26
N PRO A 324 17.18 -13.47 -16.32
CA PRO A 324 18.37 -14.31 -16.49
C PRO A 324 18.05 -15.79 -16.66
N ALA A 325 17.09 -16.32 -15.89
CA ALA A 325 16.72 -17.72 -15.93
C ALA A 325 16.17 -18.14 -17.30
N VAL A 326 15.36 -17.27 -17.91
CA VAL A 326 14.76 -17.53 -19.20
C VAL A 326 15.74 -17.33 -20.36
N MET A 327 16.68 -16.38 -20.22
CA MET A 327 17.73 -16.14 -21.23
C MET A 327 18.75 -17.29 -21.30
N HIS A 328 18.97 -18.04 -20.22
CA HIS A 328 19.80 -19.25 -20.26
C HIS A 328 19.22 -20.37 -21.16
N ILE A 329 17.91 -20.37 -21.38
CA ILE A 329 17.23 -21.41 -22.17
C ILE A 329 17.32 -21.08 -23.68
N SER A 330 17.14 -19.82 -24.05
CA SER A 330 17.13 -19.39 -25.45
C SER A 330 17.50 -17.91 -25.60
N PRO A 331 18.21 -17.50 -26.68
CA PRO A 331 18.41 -16.09 -27.03
C PRO A 331 17.11 -15.30 -27.23
N GLY A 332 16.02 -15.98 -27.60
CA GLY A 332 14.67 -15.41 -27.70
C GLY A 332 13.87 -15.47 -26.39
N GLY A 333 14.50 -15.86 -25.28
CA GLY A 333 13.85 -16.17 -24.01
C GLY A 333 12.98 -15.04 -23.47
N TRP A 334 13.32 -13.78 -23.71
CA TRP A 334 12.51 -12.64 -23.28
C TRP A 334 11.04 -12.72 -23.73
N ARG A 335 10.75 -13.39 -24.86
CA ARG A 335 9.37 -13.62 -25.34
C ARG A 335 8.53 -14.45 -24.38
N VAL A 336 9.13 -15.38 -23.63
CA VAL A 336 8.43 -16.19 -22.62
C VAL A 336 7.90 -15.30 -21.50
N LEU A 337 8.60 -14.23 -21.12
CA LEU A 337 8.10 -13.27 -20.12
C LEU A 337 6.80 -12.60 -20.59
N TYR A 338 6.72 -12.23 -21.87
CA TYR A 338 5.47 -11.73 -22.45
C TYR A 338 4.42 -12.85 -22.58
N GLY A 339 4.86 -14.08 -22.89
CA GLY A 339 4.00 -15.27 -22.94
C GLY A 339 3.31 -15.57 -21.60
N LEU A 340 3.98 -15.33 -20.46
CA LEU A 340 3.40 -15.47 -19.13
C LEU A 340 2.22 -14.51 -18.87
N ALA A 341 2.05 -13.46 -19.68
CA ALA A 341 0.86 -12.61 -19.61
C ALA A 341 -0.44 -13.37 -19.95
N ALA A 342 -0.38 -14.53 -20.62
CA ALA A 342 -1.53 -15.42 -20.75
C ALA A 342 -2.05 -15.91 -19.40
N LEU A 343 -1.15 -16.23 -18.44
CA LEU A 343 -1.55 -16.59 -17.08
C LEU A 343 -2.23 -15.41 -16.38
N MET A 344 -1.78 -14.19 -16.65
CA MET A 344 -2.40 -12.97 -16.13
C MET A 344 -3.81 -12.77 -16.69
N LEU A 345 -4.06 -13.12 -17.95
CA LEU A 345 -5.39 -13.09 -18.53
C LEU A 345 -6.37 -14.03 -17.80
N LEU A 346 -5.89 -15.19 -17.33
CA LEU A 346 -6.69 -16.13 -16.53
C LEU A 346 -7.11 -15.57 -15.16
N THR A 347 -6.45 -14.51 -14.68
CA THR A 347 -6.83 -13.84 -13.43
C THR A 347 -8.06 -12.93 -13.58
N VAL A 348 -8.44 -12.53 -14.79
CA VAL A 348 -9.62 -11.68 -15.05
C VAL A 348 -10.91 -12.24 -14.44
N PRO A 349 -11.33 -13.49 -14.68
CA PRO A 349 -12.54 -14.05 -14.06
C PRO A 349 -12.43 -14.16 -12.54
N VAL A 350 -11.21 -14.33 -12.00
CA VAL A 350 -10.99 -14.35 -10.55
C VAL A 350 -11.24 -12.97 -9.97
N PHE A 351 -10.65 -11.91 -10.55
CA PHE A 351 -10.91 -10.53 -10.13
C PHE A 351 -12.37 -10.13 -10.33
N ALA A 352 -13.01 -10.58 -11.42
CA ALA A 352 -14.42 -10.30 -11.68
C ALA A 352 -15.36 -10.85 -10.59
N ARG A 353 -14.98 -11.96 -9.93
CA ARG A 353 -15.76 -12.55 -8.83
C ARG A 353 -15.50 -11.87 -7.47
N HIS A 354 -14.32 -11.30 -7.27
CA HIS A 354 -13.90 -10.76 -5.97
C HIS A 354 -13.99 -9.24 -5.84
N LEU A 355 -14.05 -8.51 -6.96
CA LEU A 355 -14.18 -7.05 -6.95
C LEU A 355 -15.66 -6.65 -7.00
N PRO A 356 -16.24 -6.13 -5.89
CA PRO A 356 -17.51 -5.43 -5.96
C PRO A 356 -17.35 -4.09 -6.70
N GLU A 357 -18.44 -3.35 -6.89
CA GLU A 357 -18.31 -1.93 -7.23
C GLU A 357 -18.00 -1.14 -5.94
N SER A 358 -17.40 0.05 -6.07
CA SER A 358 -17.15 0.92 -4.91
C SER A 358 -18.47 1.35 -4.26
N ARG A 359 -18.62 1.18 -2.94
CA ARG A 359 -19.79 1.61 -2.17
C ARG A 359 -20.04 3.11 -2.33
N ARG A 360 -18.95 3.89 -2.36
CA ARG A 360 -19.00 5.33 -2.60
C ARG A 360 -19.40 5.64 -4.04
N PHE A 361 -19.01 4.83 -5.01
CA PHE A 361 -19.53 4.96 -6.36
C PHE A 361 -21.04 4.73 -6.38
N GLU A 362 -21.53 3.64 -5.78
CA GLU A 362 -22.97 3.30 -5.79
C GLU A 362 -23.84 4.38 -5.13
N GLY A 363 -23.34 5.06 -4.11
CA GLY A 363 -24.04 6.14 -3.41
C GLY A 363 -23.92 7.54 -4.04
N ALA A 364 -22.96 7.76 -4.93
CA ALA A 364 -22.70 9.09 -5.52
C ALA A 364 -23.50 9.34 -6.80
N TRP A 365 -23.72 10.61 -7.15
CA TRP A 365 -24.29 10.97 -8.46
C TRP A 365 -23.21 11.05 -9.54
N HIS A 366 -23.44 10.37 -10.67
CA HIS A 366 -22.43 10.15 -11.73
C HIS A 366 -22.48 11.15 -12.89
N GLY A 367 -23.35 12.16 -12.85
CA GLY A 367 -23.59 13.06 -13.98
C GLY A 367 -22.65 14.27 -14.07
N ALA A 368 -21.66 14.41 -13.19
CA ALA A 368 -20.80 15.58 -13.15
C ALA A 368 -19.90 15.66 -14.41
N PRO A 369 -19.92 16.76 -15.18
CA PRO A 369 -19.01 16.93 -16.31
C PRO A 369 -17.63 17.40 -15.83
N MET A 370 -16.56 17.01 -16.55
CA MET A 370 -15.19 17.40 -16.21
C MET A 370 -14.98 18.93 -16.12
N LYS A 371 -15.78 19.72 -16.87
CA LYS A 371 -15.80 21.18 -16.78
C LYS A 371 -16.16 21.72 -15.38
N THR A 372 -16.69 20.89 -14.48
CA THR A 372 -16.95 21.28 -13.09
C THR A 372 -15.66 21.48 -12.31
N LEU A 373 -14.54 20.86 -12.71
CA LEU A 373 -13.22 21.07 -12.08
C LEU A 373 -12.74 22.52 -12.18
N ILE A 374 -13.05 23.20 -13.27
CA ILE A 374 -12.66 24.61 -13.50
C ILE A 374 -13.66 25.61 -12.92
N ARG A 375 -14.70 25.13 -12.21
CA ARG A 375 -15.70 25.98 -11.55
C ARG A 375 -15.43 26.05 -10.05
N LYS A 376 -15.92 27.11 -9.39
CA LYS A 376 -15.88 27.20 -7.93
C LYS A 376 -16.78 26.12 -7.32
N PRO A 377 -16.38 25.50 -6.19
CA PRO A 377 -15.13 25.72 -5.44
C PRO A 377 -13.91 24.91 -5.96
N HIS A 378 -14.11 23.95 -6.86
CA HIS A 378 -13.10 22.96 -7.27
C HIS A 378 -11.89 23.53 -8.03
N VAL A 379 -12.03 24.69 -8.68
CA VAL A 379 -10.94 25.32 -9.45
C VAL A 379 -9.72 25.63 -8.59
N LYS A 380 -9.94 26.04 -7.32
CA LYS A 380 -8.85 26.32 -6.38
C LYS A 380 -8.02 25.05 -6.13
N TRP A 381 -8.68 23.94 -5.82
CA TRP A 381 -8.02 22.67 -5.53
C TRP A 381 -7.35 22.08 -6.77
N THR A 382 -8.02 22.17 -7.93
CA THR A 382 -7.45 21.73 -9.22
C THR A 382 -6.17 22.50 -9.54
N ALA A 383 -6.17 23.83 -9.36
CA ALA A 383 -4.98 24.66 -9.56
C ALA A 383 -3.86 24.32 -8.56
N LEU A 384 -4.17 24.23 -7.26
CA LEU A 384 -3.17 23.92 -6.23
C LEU A 384 -2.53 22.54 -6.42
N VAL A 385 -3.34 21.50 -6.66
CA VAL A 385 -2.86 20.14 -6.92
C VAL A 385 -2.08 20.07 -8.24
N GLY A 386 -2.53 20.79 -9.27
CA GLY A 386 -1.81 20.90 -10.55
C GLY A 386 -0.44 21.55 -10.40
N VAL A 387 -0.35 22.69 -9.70
CA VAL A 387 0.93 23.39 -9.43
C VAL A 387 1.85 22.53 -8.55
N LEU A 388 1.29 21.83 -7.56
CA LEU A 388 2.04 20.90 -6.72
C LEU A 388 2.62 19.73 -7.55
N ALA A 389 1.83 19.14 -8.44
CA ALA A 389 2.29 18.11 -9.37
C ALA A 389 3.35 18.66 -10.35
N LEU A 390 3.17 19.90 -10.82
CA LEU A 390 4.11 20.56 -11.73
C LEU A 390 5.49 20.69 -11.11
N PHE A 391 5.58 21.33 -9.94
CA PHE A 391 6.86 21.62 -9.29
C PHE A 391 7.55 20.38 -8.75
N SER A 392 6.79 19.45 -8.17
CA SER A 392 7.36 18.18 -7.70
C SER A 392 7.95 17.35 -8.84
N ALA A 393 7.29 17.30 -10.01
CA ALA A 393 7.80 16.56 -11.16
C ALA A 393 8.92 17.29 -11.92
N LEU A 394 8.97 18.64 -11.91
CA LEU A 394 10.10 19.42 -12.45
C LEU A 394 11.43 19.08 -11.77
N TYR A 395 11.40 18.72 -10.49
CA TYR A 395 12.58 18.28 -9.75
C TYR A 395 12.73 16.75 -9.72
N GLY A 396 11.69 16.01 -9.33
CA GLY A 396 11.80 14.58 -9.05
C GLY A 396 12.15 13.74 -10.28
N SER A 397 11.65 14.13 -11.46
CA SER A 397 11.96 13.44 -12.72
C SER A 397 13.46 13.51 -13.08
N PRO A 398 14.10 14.70 -13.20
CA PRO A 398 15.53 14.77 -13.47
C PRO A 398 16.39 14.18 -12.36
N ALA A 399 16.06 14.42 -11.09
CA ALA A 399 16.83 13.93 -9.94
C ALA A 399 16.90 12.40 -9.87
N GLY A 400 15.82 11.68 -10.24
CA GLY A 400 15.86 10.22 -10.37
C GLY A 400 16.52 9.74 -11.67
N ARG A 401 16.17 10.34 -12.81
CA ARG A 401 16.59 9.86 -14.14
C ARG A 401 18.10 9.97 -14.39
N TYR A 402 18.72 11.06 -13.93
CA TYR A 402 20.16 11.28 -14.15
C TYR A 402 21.05 10.63 -13.09
N GLN A 403 20.48 10.07 -12.02
CA GLN A 403 21.24 9.46 -10.92
C GLN A 403 22.14 8.32 -11.43
N GLY A 404 21.58 7.41 -12.25
CA GLY A 404 22.34 6.29 -12.80
C GLY A 404 23.49 6.74 -13.69
N ARG A 405 23.27 7.77 -14.51
CA ARG A 405 24.31 8.35 -15.38
C ARG A 405 25.40 9.03 -14.57
N TYR A 406 25.06 9.76 -13.51
CA TYR A 406 26.05 10.35 -12.61
C TYR A 406 26.92 9.25 -11.95
N ILE A 407 26.30 8.23 -11.37
CA ILE A 407 27.02 7.16 -10.67
C ILE A 407 27.92 6.35 -11.62
N GLN A 408 27.44 6.04 -12.83
CA GLN A 408 28.23 5.25 -13.78
C GLN A 408 29.28 6.10 -14.52
N ASN A 409 28.90 7.27 -15.03
CA ASN A 409 29.79 8.05 -15.89
C ASN A 409 30.74 8.97 -15.11
N ALA A 410 30.28 9.57 -14.01
CA ALA A 410 31.10 10.49 -13.22
C ALA A 410 31.89 9.78 -12.11
N LEU A 411 31.29 8.76 -11.46
CA LEU A 411 31.97 8.00 -10.40
C LEU A 411 32.61 6.69 -10.89
N GLY A 412 32.40 6.31 -12.14
CA GLY A 412 33.03 5.13 -12.75
C GLY A 412 32.50 3.79 -12.20
N TYR A 413 31.31 3.76 -11.59
CA TYR A 413 30.76 2.51 -11.09
C TYR A 413 30.49 1.55 -12.24
N THR A 414 30.95 0.31 -12.10
CA THR A 414 30.59 -0.75 -13.04
C THR A 414 29.08 -0.99 -13.04
N PRO A 415 28.48 -1.52 -14.13
CA PRO A 415 27.06 -1.86 -14.15
C PRO A 415 26.63 -2.74 -12.98
N GLY A 416 27.46 -3.72 -12.58
CA GLY A 416 27.20 -4.58 -11.42
C GLY A 416 27.16 -3.81 -10.09
N MET A 417 28.10 -2.89 -9.87
CA MET A 417 28.10 -2.03 -8.68
C MET A 417 26.89 -1.10 -8.65
N TYR A 418 26.46 -0.57 -9.79
CA TYR A 418 25.28 0.28 -9.86
C TYR A 418 23.98 -0.48 -9.54
N VAL A 419 23.85 -1.73 -10.01
CA VAL A 419 22.72 -2.60 -9.63
C VAL A 419 22.72 -2.84 -8.13
N LEU A 420 23.87 -3.21 -7.54
CA LEU A 420 24.02 -3.41 -6.10
C LEU A 420 23.67 -2.13 -5.32
N PHE A 421 24.17 -0.98 -5.78
CA PHE A 421 23.86 0.33 -5.23
C PHE A 421 22.36 0.61 -5.24
N THR A 422 21.71 0.39 -6.38
CA THR A 422 20.28 0.64 -6.55
C THR A 422 19.45 -0.26 -5.66
N VAL A 423 19.78 -1.55 -5.56
CA VAL A 423 19.07 -2.49 -4.67
C VAL A 423 19.20 -2.05 -3.21
N ILE A 424 20.42 -1.80 -2.73
CA ILE A 424 20.67 -1.43 -1.32
C ILE A 424 20.01 -0.09 -0.97
N THR A 425 19.99 0.88 -1.89
CA THR A 425 19.44 2.22 -1.64
C THR A 425 17.93 2.33 -1.90
N THR A 426 17.34 1.44 -2.72
CA THR A 426 15.89 1.44 -3.01
C THR A 426 15.09 0.64 -1.99
N LEU A 427 15.66 -0.41 -1.39
CA LEU A 427 14.99 -1.20 -0.34
C LEU A 427 14.51 -0.34 0.85
N PRO A 428 15.31 0.59 1.39
CA PRO A 428 14.83 1.57 2.35
C PRO A 428 13.64 2.39 1.85
N GLY A 429 13.59 2.74 0.56
CA GLY A 429 12.45 3.43 -0.05
C GLY A 429 11.13 2.65 0.08
N ALA A 430 11.17 1.33 -0.10
CA ALA A 430 9.98 0.48 0.11
C ALA A 430 9.50 0.51 1.58
N ALA A 431 10.42 0.46 2.54
CA ALA A 431 10.09 0.62 3.96
C ALA A 431 9.55 2.04 4.25
N GLY A 432 10.15 3.05 3.64
CA GLY A 432 9.77 4.46 3.73
C GLY A 432 8.37 4.73 3.22
N MET A 433 7.93 4.00 2.21
CA MET A 433 6.55 4.06 1.72
C MET A 433 5.56 3.55 2.79
N ILE A 434 5.80 2.40 3.42
CA ILE A 434 4.93 1.85 4.48
C ILE A 434 4.91 2.79 5.71
N ILE A 435 6.11 3.18 6.17
CA ILE A 435 6.26 4.10 7.30
C ILE A 435 5.58 5.42 6.99
N GLY A 436 5.81 5.98 5.80
CA GLY A 436 5.21 7.22 5.33
C GLY A 436 3.69 7.17 5.26
N GLY A 437 3.11 6.06 4.81
CA GLY A 437 1.66 5.85 4.80
C GLY A 437 1.08 5.91 6.22
N ARG A 438 1.66 5.14 7.15
CA ARG A 438 1.23 5.16 8.56
C ARG A 438 1.46 6.53 9.23
N LEU A 439 2.57 7.19 8.95
CA LEU A 439 2.85 8.55 9.47
C LEU A 439 1.86 9.56 8.88
N ALA A 440 1.48 9.42 7.61
CA ALA A 440 0.51 10.31 6.98
C ALA A 440 -0.88 10.17 7.62
N ASP A 441 -1.26 8.96 8.02
CA ASP A 441 -2.51 8.69 8.73
C ASP A 441 -2.51 9.14 10.21
N THR A 442 -1.33 9.22 10.84
CA THR A 442 -1.21 9.53 12.28
C THR A 442 -0.78 10.96 12.57
N MET A 443 0.25 11.46 11.89
CA MET A 443 0.83 12.79 12.08
C MET A 443 0.23 13.83 11.14
N GLY A 444 -0.44 13.39 10.08
CA GLY A 444 -1.02 14.26 9.06
C GLY A 444 -0.30 14.19 7.71
N ARG A 445 -1.07 14.26 6.62
CA ARG A 445 -0.61 14.16 5.22
C ARG A 445 0.28 15.34 4.87
N ARG A 446 -0.06 16.53 5.40
CA ARG A 446 0.68 17.78 5.17
C ARG A 446 2.10 17.70 5.71
N LYS A 447 2.27 17.25 6.96
CA LYS A 447 3.60 17.17 7.59
C LYS A 447 4.49 16.17 6.86
N VAL A 448 3.95 15.01 6.53
CA VAL A 448 4.70 13.94 5.83
C VAL A 448 5.09 14.36 4.41
N GLY A 449 4.19 15.01 3.68
CA GLY A 449 4.49 15.55 2.35
C GLY A 449 5.57 16.65 2.40
N ILE A 450 5.51 17.56 3.37
CA ILE A 450 6.54 18.61 3.56
C ILE A 450 7.89 17.98 3.89
N THR A 451 7.96 16.99 4.78
CA THR A 451 9.23 16.32 5.10
C THR A 451 9.81 15.58 3.91
N ALA A 452 8.97 14.94 3.10
CA ALA A 452 9.39 14.27 1.87
C ALA A 452 9.97 15.26 0.85
N ALA A 453 9.27 16.37 0.60
CA ALA A 453 9.67 17.39 -0.37
C ALA A 453 10.86 18.26 0.08
N THR A 454 11.15 18.32 1.38
CA THR A 454 12.30 19.05 1.92
C THR A 454 13.49 18.13 2.16
N VAL A 455 13.40 17.27 3.18
CA VAL A 455 14.50 16.41 3.60
C VAL A 455 14.81 15.36 2.54
N GLY A 456 13.79 14.72 1.97
CA GLY A 456 13.96 13.71 0.90
C GLY A 456 14.60 14.30 -0.35
N ALA A 457 14.05 15.41 -0.87
CA ALA A 457 14.60 16.10 -2.02
C ALA A 457 16.01 16.65 -1.76
N THR A 458 16.27 17.25 -0.60
CA THR A 458 17.61 17.77 -0.28
C THR A 458 18.64 16.65 -0.18
N SER A 459 18.29 15.53 0.45
CA SER A 459 19.14 14.33 0.51
C SER A 459 19.41 13.75 -0.88
N GLN A 460 18.41 13.75 -1.75
CA GLN A 460 18.56 13.31 -3.13
C GLN A 460 19.42 14.28 -3.97
N ALA A 461 19.32 15.59 -3.77
CA ALA A 461 20.22 16.55 -4.41
C ALA A 461 21.66 16.41 -3.90
N ALA A 462 21.83 16.18 -2.60
CA ALA A 462 23.14 16.03 -1.96
C ALA A 462 23.94 14.85 -2.51
N LEU A 463 23.28 13.75 -2.93
CA LEU A 463 23.97 12.58 -3.49
C LEU A 463 24.90 12.94 -4.66
N TYR A 464 24.53 13.94 -5.47
CA TYR A 464 25.32 14.37 -6.62
C TYR A 464 26.63 15.06 -6.25
N TRP A 465 26.83 15.38 -4.98
CA TRP A 465 28.04 15.99 -4.42
C TRP A 465 28.85 15.02 -3.56
N LEU A 466 28.35 13.79 -3.37
CA LEU A 466 28.94 12.82 -2.46
C LEU A 466 29.59 11.66 -3.22
N THR A 467 30.60 11.07 -2.59
CA THR A 467 31.29 9.85 -3.04
C THR A 467 31.48 8.90 -1.84
N GLY A 468 31.89 7.65 -2.10
CA GLY A 468 32.15 6.67 -1.03
C GLY A 468 30.92 6.39 -0.14
N ALA A 469 31.13 6.02 1.13
CA ALA A 469 30.04 5.68 2.05
C ALA A 469 28.97 6.78 2.24
N PRO A 470 29.29 8.09 2.30
CA PRO A 470 28.29 9.16 2.36
C PRO A 470 27.26 9.14 1.23
N LEU A 471 27.69 8.80 0.00
CA LEU A 471 26.78 8.67 -1.15
C LEU A 471 25.71 7.59 -0.90
N TRP A 472 26.12 6.43 -0.38
CA TRP A 472 25.23 5.31 -0.10
C TRP A 472 24.23 5.66 1.00
N ILE A 473 24.70 6.31 2.08
CA ILE A 473 23.85 6.73 3.20
C ILE A 473 22.85 7.79 2.75
N ALA A 474 23.29 8.84 2.06
CA ALA A 474 22.41 9.91 1.58
C ALA A 474 21.39 9.40 0.55
N SER A 475 21.76 8.43 -0.29
CA SER A 475 20.86 7.83 -1.27
C SER A 475 19.83 6.91 -0.60
N ALA A 476 20.25 6.12 0.40
CA ALA A 476 19.34 5.28 1.18
C ALA A 476 18.34 6.12 2.00
N LEU A 477 18.81 7.17 2.69
CA LEU A 477 17.96 8.10 3.45
C LEU A 477 17.05 8.92 2.54
N GLY A 478 17.60 9.41 1.42
CA GLY A 478 16.83 10.16 0.41
C GLY A 478 15.71 9.30 -0.17
N SER A 479 16.00 8.05 -0.53
CA SER A 479 15.01 7.08 -1.01
C SER A 479 13.93 6.78 0.05
N LEU A 480 14.33 6.53 1.31
CA LEU A 480 13.43 6.30 2.44
C LEU A 480 12.43 7.46 2.64
N ILE A 481 12.92 8.69 2.62
CA ILE A 481 12.10 9.88 2.93
C ILE A 481 11.32 10.35 1.71
N SER A 482 11.92 10.37 0.52
CA SER A 482 11.23 10.77 -0.72
C SER A 482 10.09 9.81 -1.08
N ALA A 483 10.18 8.52 -0.74
CA ALA A 483 9.09 7.56 -0.96
C ALA A 483 7.79 7.94 -0.21
N MET A 484 7.88 8.71 0.88
CA MET A 484 6.73 9.21 1.62
C MET A 484 5.90 10.24 0.84
N TRP A 485 6.45 10.82 -0.23
CA TRP A 485 5.75 11.77 -1.10
C TRP A 485 4.54 11.14 -1.80
N ILE A 486 4.66 9.88 -2.21
CA ILE A 486 3.66 9.19 -3.04
C ILE A 486 2.31 9.05 -2.31
N PRO A 487 2.23 8.49 -1.07
CA PRO A 487 0.97 8.44 -0.34
C PRO A 487 0.45 9.83 0.08
N ALA A 488 1.34 10.81 0.30
CA ALA A 488 0.95 12.17 0.66
C ALA A 488 0.30 12.94 -0.50
N LEU A 489 0.88 12.89 -1.71
CA LEU A 489 0.29 13.55 -2.88
C LEU A 489 -0.95 12.80 -3.40
N GLY A 490 -0.87 11.46 -3.45
CA GLY A 490 -1.97 10.64 -3.97
C GLY A 490 -3.26 10.77 -3.15
N SER A 491 -3.15 10.90 -1.83
CA SER A 491 -4.31 11.18 -0.97
C SER A 491 -4.94 12.54 -1.28
N TYR A 492 -4.18 13.62 -1.50
CA TYR A 492 -4.80 14.91 -1.85
C TYR A 492 -5.57 14.90 -3.18
N THR A 493 -5.09 14.16 -4.18
CA THR A 493 -5.80 14.05 -5.48
C THR A 493 -7.15 13.33 -5.36
N THR A 494 -7.37 12.61 -4.27
CA THR A 494 -8.56 11.78 -4.05
C THR A 494 -9.41 12.26 -2.87
N GLU A 495 -8.84 12.95 -1.89
CA GLU A 495 -9.54 13.47 -0.71
C GLU A 495 -10.13 14.87 -0.93
N LEU A 496 -9.50 15.72 -1.75
CA LEU A 496 -9.94 17.10 -2.02
C LEU A 496 -11.02 17.23 -3.11
N PHE A 497 -11.42 16.10 -3.70
CA PHE A 497 -12.41 16.05 -4.76
C PHE A 497 -13.53 15.07 -4.41
N PRO A 498 -14.79 15.43 -4.74
CA PRO A 498 -15.93 14.53 -4.56
C PRO A 498 -15.80 13.31 -5.47
N THR A 499 -16.48 12.23 -5.11
CA THR A 499 -16.42 10.92 -5.76
C THR A 499 -16.66 10.98 -7.27
N SER A 500 -17.48 11.94 -7.71
CA SER A 500 -17.85 12.18 -9.11
C SER A 500 -16.84 12.99 -9.93
N LEU A 501 -15.76 13.49 -9.32
CA LEU A 501 -14.69 14.24 -9.98
C LEU A 501 -13.28 13.70 -9.67
N ARG A 502 -13.13 12.65 -8.85
CA ARG A 502 -11.82 12.14 -8.41
C ARG A 502 -10.96 11.65 -9.57
N SER A 503 -11.49 10.82 -10.46
CA SER A 503 -10.70 10.32 -11.59
C SER A 503 -10.41 11.43 -12.59
N SER A 504 -11.34 12.37 -12.77
CA SER A 504 -11.13 13.58 -13.56
C SER A 504 -10.01 14.48 -12.99
N ALA A 505 -9.97 14.70 -11.68
CA ALA A 505 -8.93 15.49 -11.02
C ALA A 505 -7.56 14.81 -11.07
N SER A 506 -7.53 13.49 -10.83
CA SER A 506 -6.33 12.67 -10.95
C SER A 506 -5.75 12.70 -12.37
N THR A 507 -6.63 12.72 -13.39
CA THR A 507 -6.24 12.87 -14.80
C THR A 507 -5.52 14.20 -15.05
N VAL A 508 -6.11 15.32 -14.62
CA VAL A 508 -5.51 16.65 -14.80
C VAL A 508 -4.17 16.75 -14.09
N SER A 509 -4.10 16.29 -12.83
CA SER A 509 -2.86 16.28 -12.04
C SER A 509 -1.77 15.42 -12.70
N SER A 510 -2.12 14.23 -13.19
CA SER A 510 -1.20 13.31 -13.86
C SER A 510 -0.69 13.88 -15.18
N ALA A 511 -1.56 14.49 -15.99
CA ALA A 511 -1.18 15.12 -17.25
C ALA A 511 -0.14 16.24 -17.02
N ILE A 512 -0.38 17.09 -16.02
CA ILE A 512 0.54 18.16 -15.62
C ILE A 512 1.87 17.57 -15.14
N GLY A 513 1.83 16.57 -14.25
CA GLY A 513 3.03 15.92 -13.72
C GLY A 513 3.87 15.21 -14.79
N MET A 514 3.24 14.54 -15.77
CA MET A 514 3.95 13.92 -16.89
C MET A 514 4.62 14.98 -17.79
N GLY A 515 3.88 16.03 -18.16
CA GLY A 515 4.38 17.11 -19.00
C GLY A 515 5.55 17.86 -18.34
N SER A 516 5.38 18.24 -17.07
CA SER A 516 6.41 18.95 -16.33
C SER A 516 7.61 18.05 -15.99
N GLY A 517 7.40 16.76 -15.76
CA GLY A 517 8.49 15.80 -15.56
C GLY A 517 9.33 15.57 -16.82
N ALA A 518 8.72 15.57 -18.00
CA ALA A 518 9.44 15.54 -19.28
C ALA A 518 10.22 16.84 -19.50
N ALA A 519 9.59 18.00 -19.28
CA ALA A 519 10.23 19.31 -19.37
C ALA A 519 11.41 19.44 -18.39
N GLY A 520 11.24 19.03 -17.14
CA GLY A 520 12.29 19.07 -16.11
C GLY A 520 13.50 18.20 -16.47
N ALA A 521 13.27 17.00 -17.01
CA ALA A 521 14.36 16.15 -17.50
C ALA A 521 15.11 16.79 -18.68
N PHE A 522 14.39 17.40 -19.62
CA PHE A 522 15.00 18.13 -20.74
C PHE A 522 15.83 19.33 -20.25
N ILE A 523 15.25 20.17 -19.38
CA ILE A 523 15.93 21.34 -18.79
C ILE A 523 17.19 20.90 -18.05
N ALA A 524 17.11 19.87 -17.22
CA ALA A 524 18.27 19.31 -16.52
C ALA A 524 19.36 18.85 -17.50
N GLY A 525 18.99 18.16 -18.58
CA GLY A 525 19.93 17.76 -19.62
C GLY A 525 20.71 18.93 -20.23
N GLN A 526 20.02 20.04 -20.54
CA GLN A 526 20.66 21.25 -21.03
C GLN A 526 21.58 21.87 -19.96
N LEU A 527 21.10 21.97 -18.72
CA LEU A 527 21.88 22.50 -17.60
C LEU A 527 23.15 21.70 -17.31
N ILE A 528 23.09 20.36 -17.44
CA ILE A 528 24.26 19.49 -17.28
C ILE A 528 25.34 19.84 -18.31
N VAL A 529 24.95 20.11 -19.56
CA VAL A 529 25.88 20.51 -20.62
C VAL A 529 26.42 21.92 -20.39
N THR A 530 25.56 22.89 -20.07
CA THR A 530 25.96 24.30 -19.91
C THR A 530 26.76 24.56 -18.65
N MET A 531 26.47 23.84 -17.56
CA MET A 531 27.15 24.00 -16.26
C MET A 531 28.31 23.01 -16.07
N GLY A 532 28.53 22.10 -17.03
CA GLY A 532 29.65 21.15 -17.02
C GLY A 532 29.57 20.06 -15.95
N GLY A 533 28.41 19.79 -15.37
CA GLY A 533 28.28 18.78 -14.31
C GLY A 533 26.85 18.48 -13.85
N TYR A 534 26.65 17.27 -13.34
CA TYR A 534 25.34 16.81 -12.83
C TYR A 534 24.91 17.54 -11.55
N ALA A 535 25.86 17.72 -10.63
CA ALA A 535 25.61 18.28 -9.31
C ALA A 535 25.05 19.72 -9.33
N PRO A 536 25.67 20.69 -10.05
CA PRO A 536 25.12 22.04 -10.14
C PRO A 536 23.76 22.05 -10.87
N ALA A 537 23.61 21.28 -11.95
CA ALA A 537 22.36 21.22 -12.71
C ALA A 537 21.18 20.75 -11.85
N ILE A 538 21.32 19.64 -11.11
CA ILE A 538 20.25 19.14 -10.23
C ILE A 538 19.99 20.08 -9.05
N LEU A 539 21.04 20.71 -8.50
CA LEU A 539 20.90 21.69 -7.42
C LEU A 539 20.05 22.90 -7.84
N THR A 540 20.20 23.41 -9.07
CA THR A 540 19.37 24.53 -9.56
C THR A 540 17.88 24.20 -9.67
N LEU A 541 17.52 22.91 -9.73
CA LEU A 541 16.13 22.46 -9.80
C LEU A 541 15.53 22.15 -8.42
N LEU A 542 16.36 21.99 -7.38
CA LEU A 542 15.92 21.74 -6.00
C LEU A 542 14.88 22.76 -5.48
N PRO A 543 14.96 24.07 -5.79
CA PRO A 543 13.95 25.04 -5.38
C PRO A 543 12.52 24.64 -5.76
N PHE A 544 12.29 23.93 -6.86
CA PHE A 544 10.93 23.48 -7.23
C PHE A 544 10.34 22.49 -6.21
N ALA A 545 11.15 21.58 -5.67
CA ALA A 545 10.70 20.69 -4.59
C ALA A 545 10.41 21.48 -3.30
N LEU A 546 11.25 22.46 -2.96
CA LEU A 546 11.05 23.31 -1.78
C LEU A 546 9.81 24.23 -1.91
N ILE A 547 9.54 24.75 -3.11
CA ILE A 547 8.31 25.49 -3.41
C ILE A 547 7.09 24.57 -3.24
N SER A 548 7.18 23.30 -3.65
CA SER A 548 6.11 22.32 -3.43
C SER A 548 5.81 22.14 -1.94
N ALA A 549 6.85 22.03 -1.10
CA ALA A 549 6.71 21.97 0.35
C ALA A 549 6.10 23.26 0.93
N PHE A 550 6.54 24.42 0.45
CA PHE A 550 6.03 25.73 0.88
C PHE A 550 4.55 25.92 0.51
N LEU A 551 4.13 25.55 -0.70
CA LEU A 551 2.72 25.58 -1.12
C LEU A 551 1.86 24.63 -0.29
N MET A 552 2.38 23.43 0.01
CA MET A 552 1.70 22.47 0.87
C MET A 552 1.53 23.01 2.31
N TYR A 553 2.52 23.73 2.83
CA TYR A 553 2.43 24.39 4.14
C TYR A 553 1.35 25.49 4.17
N LEU A 554 1.31 26.35 3.14
CA LEU A 554 0.43 27.52 3.11
C LEU A 554 -1.04 27.19 2.80
N PHE A 555 -1.30 26.30 1.84
CA PHE A 555 -2.62 26.21 1.22
C PHE A 555 -3.34 24.87 1.43
N PHE A 556 -2.61 23.79 1.75
CA PHE A 556 -3.22 22.48 1.86
C PHE A 556 -3.76 22.24 3.29
N PRO A 557 -5.01 21.79 3.42
CA PRO A 557 -5.59 21.47 4.71
C PRO A 557 -5.04 20.15 5.24
N GLU A 558 -5.11 19.94 6.54
CA GLU A 558 -4.85 18.62 7.11
C GLU A 558 -6.10 17.75 6.94
N THR A 559 -5.95 16.66 6.19
CA THR A 559 -7.04 15.70 5.91
C THR A 559 -6.99 14.46 6.82
N ALA A 560 -5.91 14.32 7.60
CA ALA A 560 -5.79 13.55 8.84
C ALA A 560 -7.11 13.01 9.45
N ARG A 561 -7.45 11.72 9.27
CA ARG A 561 -8.57 11.05 9.97
C ARG A 561 -9.95 11.70 9.80
N ARG A 562 -10.18 12.39 8.69
CA ARG A 562 -11.49 12.93 8.32
C ARG A 562 -12.12 12.07 7.23
N GLU A 563 -13.44 11.91 7.29
CA GLU A 563 -14.16 11.22 6.24
C GLU A 563 -14.15 12.02 4.93
N LEU A 564 -14.28 11.32 3.79
CA LEU A 564 -14.22 11.98 2.48
C LEU A 564 -15.37 12.98 2.30
N GLU A 565 -16.52 12.64 2.87
CA GLU A 565 -17.76 13.41 2.83
C GLU A 565 -17.64 14.73 3.61
N ASP A 566 -16.83 14.76 4.68
CA ASP A 566 -16.54 15.96 5.47
C ASP A 566 -15.55 16.89 4.77
N ILE A 567 -14.61 16.33 4.00
CA ILE A 567 -13.58 17.11 3.28
C ILE A 567 -14.16 17.66 1.97
N SER A 568 -14.86 16.81 1.23
CA SER A 568 -15.33 17.05 -0.13
C SER A 568 -16.72 16.43 -0.33
N PRO A 569 -17.81 17.12 0.05
CA PRO A 569 -19.16 16.59 -0.06
C PRO A 569 -19.52 16.28 -1.52
N ASP A 570 -20.22 15.16 -1.72
CA ASP A 570 -20.61 14.72 -3.06
C ASP A 570 -21.57 15.68 -3.74
N ILE A 571 -21.43 15.78 -5.06
CA ILE A 571 -22.25 16.66 -5.89
C ILE A 571 -23.60 15.99 -6.11
N GLY A 572 -24.69 16.60 -5.64
CA GLY A 572 -26.05 16.16 -5.94
C GLY A 572 -26.49 16.49 -7.38
N PRO A 573 -27.57 15.86 -7.88
CA PRO A 573 -28.16 16.21 -9.17
C PRO A 573 -28.58 17.70 -9.19
N PRO A 574 -28.54 18.36 -10.36
CA PRO A 574 -28.99 19.75 -10.47
C PRO A 574 -30.46 19.89 -10.02
N PRO A 575 -30.83 21.04 -9.41
CA PRO A 575 -32.20 21.28 -8.97
C PRO A 575 -33.15 21.16 -10.18
N GLY A 576 -34.07 20.19 -10.10
CA GLY A 576 -34.99 19.81 -11.18
C GLY A 576 -34.92 18.34 -11.62
N MET A 577 -33.83 17.61 -11.32
CA MET A 577 -33.73 16.16 -11.60
C MET A 577 -34.05 15.26 -10.38
N ALA A 578 -34.21 15.84 -9.19
CA ALA A 578 -34.40 15.10 -7.93
C ALA A 578 -35.77 14.42 -7.77
N GLY A 579 -36.68 14.55 -8.75
CA GLY A 579 -38.05 14.02 -8.69
C GLY A 579 -38.28 12.65 -9.35
N GLY A 580 -37.28 12.07 -10.00
CA GLY A 580 -37.39 10.74 -10.62
C GLY A 580 -36.69 9.69 -9.78
N GLY A 581 -37.43 9.00 -8.91
CA GLY A 581 -36.92 7.85 -8.16
C GLY A 581 -36.29 6.84 -9.12
N ILE A 582 -34.99 6.62 -8.99
CA ILE A 582 -34.30 5.54 -9.69
C ILE A 582 -34.59 4.27 -8.89
N GLY A 583 -35.58 3.50 -9.35
CA GLY A 583 -35.74 2.10 -8.93
C GLY A 583 -34.51 1.28 -9.36
N PRO A 584 -34.23 0.16 -8.68
CA PRO A 584 -33.03 -0.62 -8.93
C PRO A 584 -33.05 -1.20 -10.35
N ILE A 585 -31.96 -0.99 -11.12
CA ILE A 585 -31.67 -1.67 -12.38
C ILE A 585 -30.55 -2.69 -12.12
#